data_AF-A0AAD7EAH6-F1
#
_entry.id   AF-A0AAD7EAH6-F1
#
_cell.length_a   1.000
_cell.length_b   1.000
_cell.length_c   1.000
_cell.angle_alpha   90.00
_cell.angle_beta   90.00
_cell.angle_gamma   90.00
#
_symmetry.space_group_name_H-M   'P 1'
#
loop_
_entity.id
_entity.type
_entity.pdbx_description
1 polymer ?
#
loop_
_entity_poly.entity_id
_entity_poly.type
_entity_poly.pdbx_seq_one_letter_code
_entity_poly.pdbx_strand_id
1 'polypeptide(L)'
;APPKFVVYLKQYWMPAHVVRMWSAVHRKDRTIFECCDTNMLIEAWHHVLKSKFLQGKRNRRLDLLLSKLLTGVLPYYALKQRRQELGFEGPDIEVKKRQDICKRA
;
A
#
# COMPACT_ATOMS: atom_id res chain seq x y z
N ALA A 1 -11.95 25.12 10.97
CA ALA A 1 -12.21 24.40 9.70
C ALA A 1 -13.43 25.02 9.01
N PRO A 2 -13.53 24.99 7.68
CA PRO A 2 -14.70 25.50 6.97
C PRO A 2 -16.00 24.84 7.49
N PRO A 3 -17.08 25.59 7.77
CA PRO A 3 -18.32 25.02 8.33
C PRO A 3 -18.89 23.87 7.48
N LYS A 4 -18.83 24.02 6.15
CA LYS A 4 -19.25 22.99 5.19
C LYS A 4 -18.44 21.70 5.32
N PHE A 5 -17.14 21.80 5.60
CA PHE A 5 -16.28 20.63 5.78
C PHE A 5 -16.63 19.88 7.06
N VAL A 6 -16.95 20.59 8.16
CA VAL A 6 -17.36 19.95 9.42
C VAL A 6 -18.70 19.21 9.26
N VAL A 7 -19.66 19.79 8.53
CA VAL A 7 -20.94 19.13 8.22
C VAL A 7 -20.72 17.86 7.40
N TYR A 8 -19.91 17.95 6.34
CA TYR A 8 -19.54 16.80 5.53
C TYR A 8 -18.88 15.69 6.36
N LEU A 9 -17.91 16.04 7.20
CA LEU A 9 -17.20 15.08 8.03
C LEU A 9 -18.14 14.38 9.01
N LYS A 10 -19.02 15.13 9.67
CA LYS A 10 -20.03 14.59 10.59
C LYS A 10 -21.01 13.65 9.89
N GLN A 11 -21.47 14.01 8.70
CA GLN A 11 -22.49 13.25 7.98
C GLN A 11 -21.95 11.95 7.38
N TYR A 12 -20.73 11.97 6.81
CA TYR A 12 -20.22 10.84 6.03
C TYR A 12 -19.16 10.01 6.77
N TRP A 13 -18.38 10.61 7.68
CA TRP A 13 -17.21 9.96 8.28
C TRP A 13 -17.36 9.66 9.77
N MET A 14 -18.20 10.41 10.49
CA MET A 14 -18.46 10.22 11.93
C MET A 14 -19.61 9.25 12.31
N PRO A 15 -20.44 8.68 11.41
CA PRO A 15 -21.37 7.63 11.80
C PRO A 15 -20.65 6.42 12.42
N ALA A 16 -21.21 5.83 13.48
CA ALA A 16 -20.54 4.81 14.28
C ALA A 16 -20.03 3.59 13.48
N HIS A 17 -20.76 3.19 12.44
CA HIS A 17 -20.35 2.08 11.57
C HIS A 17 -19.13 2.46 10.70
N VAL A 18 -19.09 3.69 10.18
CA VAL A 18 -17.95 4.20 9.38
C VAL A 18 -16.72 4.40 10.27
N VAL A 19 -16.89 4.98 11.46
CA VAL A 19 -15.81 5.20 12.44
C VAL A 19 -15.12 3.89 12.80
N ARG A 20 -15.85 2.77 12.96
CA ARG A 20 -15.26 1.46 13.22
C ARG A 20 -14.36 0.95 12.08
N MET A 21 -14.60 1.38 10.84
CA MET A 21 -13.80 0.96 9.69
C MET A 21 -12.44 1.66 9.64
N TRP A 22 -12.41 2.97 9.93
CA TRP A 22 -11.20 3.79 9.73
C TRP A 22 -10.49 4.20 11.02
N SER A 23 -11.16 4.23 12.17
CA SER A 23 -10.56 4.65 13.44
C SER A 23 -9.55 3.63 13.95
N ALA A 24 -8.35 4.11 14.32
CA ALA A 24 -7.29 3.28 14.88
C ALA A 24 -7.71 2.57 16.18
N VAL A 25 -8.59 3.18 16.98
CA VAL A 25 -9.06 2.64 18.28
C VAL A 25 -9.85 1.34 18.10
N HIS A 26 -10.50 1.16 16.96
CA HIS A 26 -11.28 -0.04 16.64
C HIS A 26 -10.48 -1.12 15.90
N ARG A 27 -9.20 -0.86 15.56
CA ARG A 27 -8.32 -1.83 14.87
C ARG A 27 -7.54 -2.66 15.89
N LYS A 28 -8.24 -3.48 16.66
CA LYS A 28 -7.64 -4.46 17.58
C LYS A 28 -7.48 -5.80 16.86
N ASP A 29 -6.40 -6.51 17.18
CA ASP A 29 -6.12 -7.90 16.77
C ASP A 29 -6.07 -8.19 15.26
N ARG A 30 -5.83 -7.15 14.43
CA ARG A 30 -5.63 -7.33 12.99
C ARG A 30 -4.24 -7.87 12.69
N THR A 31 -4.17 -8.85 11.82
CA THR A 31 -2.92 -9.35 11.23
C THR A 31 -2.24 -8.25 10.41
N ILE A 32 -0.93 -8.41 10.14
CA ILE A 32 -0.18 -7.48 9.28
C ILE A 32 -0.85 -7.34 7.91
N PHE A 33 -1.42 -8.43 7.37
CA PHE A 33 -2.14 -8.43 6.10
C PHE A 33 -3.45 -7.64 6.15
N GLU A 34 -4.21 -7.72 7.25
CA GLU A 34 -5.41 -6.91 7.46
C GLU A 34 -5.10 -5.43 7.76
N CYS A 35 -3.86 -5.13 8.17
CA CYS A 35 -3.33 -3.76 8.24
C CYS A 35 -2.82 -3.25 6.88
N CYS A 36 -2.51 -4.15 5.94
CA CYS A 36 -2.04 -3.78 4.61
C CYS A 36 -3.16 -3.19 3.73
N ASP A 37 -4.41 -3.54 3.95
CA ASP A 37 -5.59 -2.94 3.28
C ASP A 37 -5.95 -1.55 3.82
N THR A 38 -4.94 -0.77 4.22
CA THR A 38 -5.15 0.63 4.58
C THR A 38 -4.89 1.51 3.37
N ASN A 39 -5.71 2.54 3.22
CA ASN A 39 -5.59 3.58 2.19
C ASN A 39 -4.14 4.08 2.04
N MET A 40 -3.38 4.12 3.12
CA MET A 40 -1.96 4.47 3.17
C MET A 40 -1.05 3.61 2.28
N LEU A 41 -1.19 2.28 2.27
CA LEU A 41 -0.31 1.43 1.45
C LEU A 41 -0.65 1.55 -0.04
N ILE A 42 -1.95 1.64 -0.34
CA ILE A 42 -2.43 1.87 -1.71
C ILE A 42 -1.93 3.23 -2.21
N GLU A 43 -2.03 4.28 -1.38
CA GLU A 43 -1.51 5.61 -1.70
C GLU A 43 0.02 5.62 -1.86
N ALA A 44 0.75 4.98 -0.95
CA ALA A 44 2.20 4.85 -1.05
C ALA A 44 2.60 4.13 -2.34
N TRP A 45 1.90 3.05 -2.72
CA TRP A 45 2.13 2.36 -3.97
C TRP A 45 1.77 3.23 -5.18
N HIS A 46 0.66 3.96 -5.15
CA HIS A 46 0.33 4.93 -6.20
C HIS A 46 1.39 6.01 -6.36
N HIS A 47 2.00 6.48 -5.27
CA HIS A 47 3.12 7.41 -5.32
C HIS A 47 4.34 6.79 -6.03
N VAL A 48 4.69 5.54 -5.70
CA VAL A 48 5.78 4.81 -6.37
C VAL A 48 5.46 4.60 -7.86
N LEU A 49 4.25 4.16 -8.17
CA LEU A 49 3.79 3.95 -9.54
C LEU A 49 3.89 5.23 -10.37
N LYS A 50 3.37 6.33 -9.84
CA LYS A 50 3.38 7.63 -10.50
C LYS A 50 4.79 8.18 -10.71
N SER A 51 5.64 8.09 -9.70
CA SER A 51 7.01 8.64 -9.73
C SER A 51 7.95 7.78 -10.59
N LYS A 52 8.08 6.49 -10.28
CA LYS A 52 9.09 5.61 -10.91
C LYS A 52 8.67 5.09 -12.28
N PHE A 53 7.39 4.74 -12.47
CA PHE A 53 6.96 4.02 -13.68
C PHE A 53 6.21 4.90 -14.68
N LEU A 54 5.47 5.91 -14.20
CA LEU A 54 4.72 6.84 -15.05
C LEU A 54 5.41 8.19 -15.25
N GLN A 55 6.59 8.40 -14.64
CA GLN A 55 7.40 9.64 -14.78
C GLN A 55 6.58 10.91 -14.52
N GLY A 56 5.62 10.86 -13.58
CA GLY A 56 4.73 11.98 -13.25
C GLY A 56 3.65 12.28 -14.30
N LYS A 57 3.59 11.55 -15.42
CA LYS A 57 2.55 11.76 -16.45
C LYS A 57 1.19 11.26 -15.96
N ARG A 58 0.15 12.02 -16.28
CA ARG A 58 -1.23 11.68 -15.93
C ARG A 58 -1.73 10.59 -16.88
N ASN A 59 -1.87 9.36 -16.38
CA ASN A 59 -2.49 8.28 -17.15
C ASN A 59 -3.99 8.57 -17.32
N ARG A 60 -4.44 8.70 -18.56
CA ARG A 60 -5.86 8.88 -18.92
C ARG A 60 -6.52 7.62 -19.45
N ARG A 61 -5.75 6.57 -19.78
CA ARG A 61 -6.26 5.32 -20.37
C ARG A 61 -5.81 4.10 -19.57
N LEU A 62 -6.74 3.19 -19.34
CA LEU A 62 -6.53 1.94 -18.59
C LEU A 62 -5.57 0.98 -19.32
N ASP A 63 -5.63 0.90 -20.65
CA ASP A 63 -4.74 0.04 -21.46
C ASP A 63 -3.26 0.41 -21.30
N LEU A 64 -2.96 1.72 -21.24
CA LEU A 64 -1.61 2.22 -21.02
C LEU A 64 -1.11 1.91 -19.61
N LEU A 65 -2.01 1.93 -18.62
CA LEU A 65 -1.67 1.52 -17.27
C LEU A 65 -1.36 0.03 -17.22
N LEU A 66 -2.21 -0.83 -17.79
CA LEU A 66 -2.02 -2.28 -17.84
C LEU A 66 -0.70 -2.65 -18.54
N SER A 67 -0.43 -2.06 -19.70
CA SER A 67 0.82 -2.30 -20.41
C SER A 67 2.05 -1.89 -19.58
N LYS A 68 2.01 -0.77 -18.86
CA LYS A 68 3.12 -0.36 -17.96
C LYS A 68 3.28 -1.28 -16.76
N LEU A 69 2.18 -1.77 -16.18
CA LEU A 69 2.23 -2.74 -15.10
C LEU A 69 2.87 -4.05 -15.57
N LEU A 70 2.44 -4.57 -16.71
CA LEU A 70 2.93 -5.84 -17.25
C LEU A 70 4.38 -5.76 -17.74
N THR A 71 4.73 -4.70 -18.48
CA THR A 71 6.04 -4.61 -19.14
C THR A 71 7.12 -3.95 -18.30
N GLY A 72 6.74 -3.07 -17.35
CA GLY A 72 7.70 -2.31 -16.54
C GLY A 72 7.74 -2.78 -15.09
N VAL A 73 6.57 -2.86 -14.45
CA VAL A 73 6.49 -3.13 -13.01
C VAL A 73 6.82 -4.58 -12.69
N LEU A 74 6.20 -5.56 -13.38
CA LEU A 74 6.45 -6.98 -13.11
C LEU A 74 7.92 -7.39 -13.29
N PRO A 75 8.60 -7.04 -14.40
CA PRO A 75 10.01 -7.41 -14.56
C PRO A 75 10.92 -6.73 -13.53
N TYR A 76 10.61 -5.50 -13.13
CA TYR A 76 11.36 -4.78 -12.10
C TYR A 76 11.31 -5.51 -10.76
N TYR A 77 10.12 -5.90 -10.29
CA TYR A 77 9.97 -6.61 -9.02
C TYR A 77 10.49 -8.05 -9.07
N ALA A 78 10.35 -8.74 -10.20
CA ALA A 78 10.94 -10.07 -10.39
C ALA A 78 12.48 -10.01 -10.31
N LEU A 79 13.09 -8.99 -10.91
CA LEU A 79 14.54 -8.77 -10.83
C LEU A 79 14.98 -8.39 -9.41
N LYS A 80 14.22 -7.51 -8.75
CA LYS A 80 14.48 -7.13 -7.35
C LYS A 80 14.46 -8.37 -6.44
N GLN A 81 13.44 -9.21 -6.59
CA GLN A 81 13.31 -10.45 -5.81
C GLN A 81 14.51 -11.39 -6.04
N ARG A 82 14.90 -11.62 -7.31
CA ARG A 82 16.10 -12.43 -7.61
C ARG A 82 17.37 -11.87 -6.97
N ARG A 83 17.54 -10.54 -6.95
CA ARG A 83 18.69 -9.90 -6.30
C ARG A 83 18.68 -10.11 -4.79
N GLN A 84 17.51 -10.05 -4.17
CA GLN A 84 17.34 -10.34 -2.74
C GLN A 84 17.66 -11.82 -2.43
N GLU A 85 17.18 -12.76 -3.24
CA GLU A 85 17.46 -14.19 -3.10
C GLU A 85 18.96 -14.51 -3.21
N LEU A 86 19.66 -13.81 -4.10
CA LEU A 86 21.12 -13.91 -4.27
C LEU A 86 21.92 -13.15 -3.19
N GLY A 87 21.26 -12.42 -2.29
CA GLY A 87 21.90 -11.66 -1.21
C GLY A 87 22.49 -10.31 -1.61
N PHE A 88 22.25 -9.83 -2.84
CA PHE A 88 22.68 -8.49 -3.27
C PHE A 88 21.85 -7.36 -2.64
N GLU A 89 20.60 -7.66 -2.26
CA GLU A 89 19.71 -6.75 -1.58
C GLU A 89 19.23 -7.39 -0.27
N GLY A 90 19.16 -6.61 0.82
CA GLY A 90 18.69 -7.10 2.11
C GLY A 90 17.22 -7.54 2.06
N PRO A 91 16.79 -8.44 2.99
CA PRO A 91 15.41 -8.88 3.05
C PRO A 91 14.48 -7.71 3.35
N ASP A 92 13.34 -7.66 2.66
CA ASP A 92 12.30 -6.68 2.98
C ASP A 92 11.84 -6.86 4.44
N ILE A 93 11.33 -5.79 5.04
CA ILE A 93 10.94 -5.74 6.48
C ILE A 93 9.99 -6.90 6.84
N GLU A 94 9.10 -7.25 5.91
CA GLU A 94 8.17 -8.37 6.00
C GLU A 94 8.90 -9.72 6.05
N VAL A 95 9.80 -9.95 5.10
CA VAL A 95 10.62 -11.18 4.99
C VAL A 95 11.52 -11.35 6.21
N LYS A 96 12.14 -10.26 6.67
CA LYS A 96 12.97 -10.25 7.88
C LYS A 96 12.13 -10.63 9.11
N LYS A 97 10.93 -10.07 9.25
CA LYS A 97 10.04 -10.39 10.37
C LYS A 97 9.53 -11.83 10.32
N ARG A 98 9.24 -12.38 9.14
CA ARG A 98 8.93 -13.81 8.96
C ARG A 98 10.08 -14.70 9.39
N GLN A 99 11.31 -14.38 8.96
CA GLN A 99 12.51 -15.11 9.37
C GLN A 99 12.74 -15.05 10.89
N ASP A 100 12.51 -13.89 11.51
CA ASP A 100 12.62 -13.73 12.95
C ASP A 100 11.58 -14.55 13.73
N ILE A 101 10.36 -14.72 13.20
CA ILE A 101 9.32 -15.60 13.78
C ILE A 101 9.77 -17.07 13.66
N CYS A 102 10.21 -17.51 12.48
CA CYS A 102 10.68 -18.89 12.29
C CYS A 102 11.93 -19.24 13.12
N LYS A 103 12.77 -18.26 13.48
CA LYS A 103 13.93 -18.46 14.36
C LYS A 103 13.58 -18.53 15.86
N ARG A 104 12.40 -18.04 16.24
CA ARG A 104 11.94 -17.98 17.64
C ARG A 104 10.97 -19.13 17.99
N ALA A 105 10.49 -19.86 16.98
CA ALA A 105 9.73 -21.09 17.12
C ALA A 105 10.69 -22.28 17.26
#